data_AF-A0AAV3T9S7-F1
#
_entry.id   AF-A0AAV3T9S7-F1
#
_cell.length_a   1.000
_cell.length_b   1.000
_cell.length_c   1.000
_cell.angle_alpha   90.00
_cell.angle_beta   90.00
_cell.angle_gamma   90.00
#
_symmetry.space_group_name_H-M   'P 1'
#
loop_
_entity.id
_entity.type
_entity.pdbx_description
1 polymer ?
#
loop_
_entity_poly.entity_id
_entity_poly.type
_entity_poly.pdbx_seq_one_letter_code
_entity_poly.pdbx_strand_id
1 'polypeptide(L)' 'MFRKLCDRDGTPVVSLDKDELRLDGIVTGDGEIPEDQERYIQRVDDGAYLVRAVDGDTVPEVEELSA' A
#
# COMPACT_ATOMS: atom_id res chain seq x y z
N MET A 1 -9.37 10.58 -3.44
CA MET A 1 -8.86 11.51 -4.48
C MET A 1 -7.94 10.73 -5.41
N PHE A 2 -7.97 10.93 -6.74
CA PHE A 2 -7.04 10.24 -7.65
C PHE A 2 -5.65 10.85 -7.58
N ARG A 3 -4.63 10.00 -7.50
CA ARG A 3 -3.22 10.41 -7.49
C ARG A 3 -2.55 9.99 -8.79
N LYS A 4 -1.64 10.84 -9.27
CA LYS A 4 -0.95 10.61 -10.53
C LYS A 4 0.30 9.75 -10.31
N LEU A 5 0.54 8.83 -11.22
CA LEU A 5 1.81 8.12 -11.32
C LEU A 5 2.92 9.10 -11.75
N CYS A 6 4.00 9.11 -11.00
CA CYS A 6 5.17 9.95 -11.24
C CYS A 6 6.37 9.07 -11.63
N ASP A 7 7.28 9.63 -12.42
CA ASP A 7 8.60 9.04 -12.62
C ASP A 7 9.56 9.58 -11.55
N ARG A 8 10.26 8.68 -10.87
CA ARG A 8 11.34 8.99 -9.94
C ARG A 8 12.56 8.18 -10.33
N ASP A 9 13.51 8.83 -10.98
CA ASP A 9 14.76 8.21 -11.43
C ASP A 9 14.53 6.96 -12.30
N GLY A 10 13.55 7.02 -13.22
CA GLY A 10 13.17 5.88 -14.07
C GLY A 10 12.29 4.84 -13.38
N THR A 11 11.93 5.05 -12.12
CA THR A 11 11.03 4.18 -11.37
C THR A 11 9.64 4.81 -11.25
N PRO A 12 8.57 4.13 -11.71
CA PRO A 12 7.21 4.63 -11.54
C PRO A 12 6.78 4.54 -10.08
N VAL A 13 6.31 5.65 -9.53
CA VAL A 13 5.91 5.78 -8.11
C VAL A 13 4.58 6.53 -8.01
N VAL A 14 3.72 6.09 -7.10
CA VAL A 14 2.59 6.88 -6.61
C VAL A 14 2.78 7.18 -5.13
N SER A 15 2.61 8.43 -4.74
CA SER A 15 2.73 8.84 -3.33
C SER A 15 1.37 8.72 -2.66
N LEU A 16 1.25 7.97 -1.56
CA LEU A 16 0.04 7.88 -0.74
C LEU A 16 0.02 8.93 0.36
N ASP A 17 -1.15 9.26 0.92
CA ASP A 17 -1.23 10.31 1.93
C ASP A 17 -0.65 9.81 3.23
N LYS A 18 0.16 10.63 3.88
CA LYS A 18 0.66 10.22 5.19
C LYS A 18 -0.47 10.22 6.22
N ASP A 19 -1.46 11.11 6.12
CA ASP A 19 -2.56 11.18 7.07
C ASP A 19 -3.61 10.09 6.83
N GLU A 20 -3.96 9.81 5.57
CA GLU A 20 -4.82 8.67 5.20
C GLU A 20 -4.19 7.34 5.68
N LEU A 21 -2.89 7.14 5.42
CA LEU A 21 -2.19 5.95 5.88
C LEU A 21 -2.12 5.83 7.42
N ARG A 22 -2.08 6.94 8.15
CA ARG A 22 -2.15 6.92 9.62
C ARG A 22 -3.52 6.48 10.11
N LEU A 23 -4.58 6.99 9.49
CA LEU A 23 -5.96 6.61 9.82
C LEU A 23 -6.19 5.11 9.61
N ASP A 24 -5.56 4.54 8.58
CA ASP A 24 -5.61 3.11 8.27
C ASP A 24 -4.62 2.26 9.10
N GLY A 25 -3.82 2.88 9.98
CA GLY A 25 -2.83 2.18 10.81
C GLY A 25 -1.60 1.66 10.04
N ILE A 26 -1.47 2.01 8.75
CA ILE A 26 -0.36 1.56 7.88
C ILE A 26 0.96 2.23 8.28
N VAL A 27 0.90 3.47 8.76
CA VAL A 27 2.06 4.17 9.33
C VAL A 27 1.77 4.56 10.78
N THR A 28 2.81 4.63 11.60
CA THR A 28 2.75 4.98 13.02
C THR A 28 2.25 6.42 13.23
N GLY A 29 2.02 6.84 14.48
CA GLY A 29 1.64 8.24 14.79
C GLY A 29 2.67 9.26 14.28
N ASP A 30 3.95 8.95 14.40
CA ASP A 30 5.07 9.72 13.83
C ASP A 30 5.15 9.60 12.29
N GLY A 31 4.38 8.67 11.75
CA GLY A 31 4.24 8.31 10.35
C GLY A 31 5.50 7.67 9.80
N GLU A 32 6.11 6.85 10.63
CA GLU A 32 7.08 5.86 10.22
C GLU A 32 6.33 4.59 9.82
N ILE A 33 7.00 3.72 9.09
CA ILE A 33 6.42 2.45 8.70
C ILE A 33 6.84 1.44 9.77
N PRO A 34 5.93 0.63 10.33
CA PRO A 34 6.30 -0.38 11.31
C PRO A 34 7.35 -1.34 10.74
N GLU A 35 8.35 -1.71 11.56
CA GLU A 35 9.49 -2.54 11.12
C GLU A 35 9.05 -3.95 10.66
N ASP A 36 8.04 -4.51 11.31
CA ASP A 36 7.50 -5.86 11.04
C ASP A 36 6.36 -5.86 10.01
N GLN A 37 6.08 -4.72 9.36
CA GLN A 37 5.01 -4.62 8.37
C GLN A 37 5.55 -4.89 6.96
N GLU A 38 5.12 -6.01 6.39
CA GLU A 38 5.40 -6.31 4.99
C GLU A 38 4.47 -5.53 4.05
N ARG A 39 4.97 -5.21 2.85
CA ARG A 39 4.19 -4.49 1.85
C ARG A 39 4.29 -5.10 0.48
N TYR A 40 3.13 -5.45 -0.04
CA TYR A 40 3.00 -6.19 -1.28
C TYR A 40 2.25 -5.37 -2.33
N ILE A 41 2.73 -5.47 -3.56
CA ILE A 41 2.04 -4.96 -4.75
C ILE A 41 1.56 -6.18 -5.54
N GLN A 42 0.25 -6.30 -5.76
CA GLN A 42 -0.36 -7.35 -6.57
C GLN A 42 -1.07 -6.72 -7.78
N ARG A 43 -0.82 -7.23 -8.98
CA ARG A 43 -1.63 -6.92 -10.16
C ARG A 43 -2.95 -7.70 -10.08
N VAL A 44 -4.08 -6.99 -10.17
CA VAL A 44 -5.42 -7.60 -10.08
C VAL A 44 -6.17 -7.60 -11.41
N ASP A 45 -5.81 -6.71 -12.35
CA ASP A 45 -6.32 -6.68 -13.73
C ASP A 45 -5.35 -5.92 -14.65
N ASP A 46 -5.71 -5.68 -15.92
CA ASP A 46 -5.01 -4.78 -16.82
C ASP A 46 -5.01 -3.34 -16.31
N GLY A 47 -3.80 -2.81 -16.07
CA GLY A 47 -3.60 -1.48 -15.50
C GLY A 47 -4.03 -1.32 -14.04
N ALA A 48 -4.49 -2.38 -13.36
CA ALA A 48 -4.98 -2.31 -11.98
C ALA A 48 -4.06 -3.05 -11.01
N TYR A 49 -3.67 -2.34 -9.95
CA TYR A 49 -2.74 -2.82 -8.93
C TYR A 49 -3.29 -2.52 -7.54
N LEU A 50 -3.10 -3.48 -6.65
CA LEU A 50 -3.46 -3.40 -5.24
C LEU A 50 -2.18 -3.34 -4.41
N VAL A 51 -2.10 -2.36 -3.50
CA VAL A 51 -1.02 -2.22 -2.53
C VAL A 51 -1.58 -2.59 -1.16
N ARG A 52 -0.88 -3.45 -0.41
CA ARG A 52 -1.31 -3.90 0.93
C ARG A 52 -0.19 -3.82 1.93
N ALA A 53 -0.54 -3.37 3.13
CA ALA A 53 0.19 -3.70 4.36
C ALA A 53 -0.33 -5.05 4.85
N VAL A 54 0.60 -5.94 5.21
CA VAL A 54 0.27 -7.28 5.71
C VAL A 54 0.99 -7.46 7.04
N ASP A 55 0.23 -7.84 8.06
CA ASP A 55 0.76 -8.21 9.37
C ASP A 55 1.00 -9.72 9.39
N GLY A 56 2.27 -10.12 9.50
CA GLY A 56 2.70 -11.53 9.55
C GLY A 56 2.96 -12.16 8.18
N ASP A 57 3.23 -13.47 8.18
CA ASP A 57 3.83 -14.18 7.03
C ASP A 57 2.86 -14.57 5.90
N THR A 58 1.57 -14.22 6.00
CA THR A 58 0.55 -14.65 5.04
C THR A 58 -0.12 -13.46 4.38
N VAL A 59 -0.04 -13.41 3.05
CA VAL A 59 -0.76 -12.42 2.25
C VAL A 59 -2.17 -12.95 1.95
N PRO A 60 -3.24 -12.33 2.47
CA PRO A 60 -4.61 -12.79 2.23
C PRO A 60 -4.99 -12.69 0.75
N GLU A 61 -5.91 -13.55 0.31
CA GLU A 61 -6.43 -13.50 -1.06
C GLU A 61 -7.27 -12.23 -1.28
N VAL A 62 -7.38 -11.76 -2.53
CA VAL A 62 -8.10 -10.52 -2.84
C VAL A 62 -9.59 -10.62 -2.44
N GLU A 63 -10.18 -11.80 -2.57
CA GLU A 63 -11.58 -12.08 -2.21
C GLU A 63 -11.84 -11.96 -0.69
N GLU A 64 -10.79 -12.09 0.13
CA GLU A 64 -10.88 -12.01 1.59
C GLU A 64 -10.80 -10.56 2.11
N LEU A 65 -10.46 -9.59 1.26
CA LEU A 65 -10.29 -8.19 1.66
C LEU A 65 -11.60 -7.40 1.76
N SER A 66 -12.71 -7.96 1.25
CA SER A 66 -14.02 -7.30 1.19
C SER A 66 -14.94 -7.60 2.37
N ALA A 67 -14.40 -8.10 3.48
CA ALA A 67 -15.17 -8.44 4.70
C ALA A 67 -15.41 -7.23 5.62
#